data_AF-J1I1R6-F1
#
_entry.id   AF-J1I1R6-F1
#
_cell.length_a   1.000
_cell.length_b   1.000
_cell.length_c   1.000
_cell.angle_alpha   90.00
_cell.angle_beta   90.00
_cell.angle_gamma   90.00
#
_symmetry.space_group_name_H-M   'P 1'
#
loop_
_entity.id
_entity.type
_entity.pdbx_description
1 polymer ?
#
loop_
_entity_poly.entity_id
_entity_poly.type
_entity_poly.pdbx_seq_one_letter_code
_entity_poly.pdbx_strand_id
1 'polypeptide(L)'
;MSTQKIAERLAQLGASDCSTNLAEAKIYWTNKEGQVLAHARTAPIMSWAATNKSAAWAFSLGQFIDAEVECFQPQNNKSEYIGNIPEELAQEMAFAEAQGADVPHFYAAANGANMLYLAIYDYKEESLVLTAADWQRKRRSSIGYNLQMLMNMVEILEIRNRYKEAYGLLWQFTQSLDNQLQQKHIKEELVLLEEVQKLRTSVDRWLEILPPEVEEEQKHSFFSMARWKVPDRTAREEVGAFMKQAASKWGRLLKQY
;
A
#
# COMPACT_ATOMS: atom_id res chain seq x y z
N MET A 1 8.84 27.70 -7.50
CA MET A 1 9.12 27.41 -6.07
C MET A 1 9.42 25.92 -5.95
N SER A 2 10.51 25.50 -5.30
CA SER A 2 10.80 24.07 -5.17
C SER A 2 9.74 23.44 -4.28
N THR A 3 9.05 22.38 -4.74
CA THR A 3 8.25 21.51 -3.87
C THR A 3 9.12 21.11 -2.69
N GLN A 4 8.94 21.79 -1.56
CA GLN A 4 9.65 21.49 -0.33
C GLN A 4 9.26 20.06 0.00
N LYS A 5 10.25 19.16 0.16
CA LYS A 5 9.99 17.75 0.39
C LYS A 5 9.29 17.61 1.74
N ILE A 6 7.95 17.64 1.72
CA ILE A 6 7.09 17.40 2.88
C ILE A 6 7.55 16.14 3.61
N ALA A 7 8.01 15.12 2.88
CA ALA A 7 8.61 13.91 3.44
C ALA A 7 9.80 14.18 4.39
N GLU A 8 10.73 15.08 4.05
CA GLU A 8 11.86 15.43 4.92
C GLU A 8 11.38 16.17 6.18
N ARG A 9 10.40 17.06 6.04
CA ARG A 9 9.82 17.79 7.17
C ARG A 9 9.06 16.86 8.11
N LEU A 10 8.25 15.97 7.56
CA LEU A 10 7.52 14.95 8.32
C LEU A 10 8.47 13.98 9.04
N ALA A 11 9.58 13.60 8.41
CA ALA A 11 10.61 12.79 9.05
C ALA A 11 11.23 13.50 10.27
N GLN A 12 11.49 14.81 10.18
CA GLN A 12 11.96 15.62 11.32
C GLN A 12 10.93 15.71 12.46
N LEU A 13 9.63 15.74 12.13
CA LEU A 13 8.55 15.72 13.12
C LEU A 13 8.36 14.34 13.76
N GLY A 14 9.02 13.30 13.25
CA GLY A 14 8.85 11.92 13.73
C GLY A 14 7.58 11.25 13.23
N ALA A 15 7.05 11.69 12.08
CA ALA A 15 5.94 11.00 11.44
C ALA A 15 6.36 9.60 11.00
N SER A 16 5.55 8.61 11.35
CA SER A 16 5.81 7.20 11.03
C SER A 16 4.69 6.55 10.22
N ASP A 17 3.52 7.17 10.20
CA ASP A 17 2.33 6.64 9.53
C ASP A 17 1.51 7.79 8.93
N CYS A 18 0.69 7.48 7.93
CA CYS A 18 -0.27 8.42 7.38
C CYS A 18 -1.61 7.74 7.13
N SER A 19 -2.69 8.49 7.31
CA SER A 19 -4.04 8.02 6.99
C SER A 19 -4.73 9.03 6.11
N THR A 20 -5.30 8.55 5.00
CA THR A 20 -6.14 9.36 4.12
C THR A 20 -7.60 9.22 4.53
N ASN A 21 -8.26 10.35 4.73
CA ASN A 21 -9.72 10.44 4.77
C ASN A 21 -10.17 10.81 3.37
N LEU A 22 -10.53 9.79 2.59
CA LEU A 22 -10.92 9.94 1.19
C LEU A 22 -12.17 10.81 1.03
N ALA A 23 -13.20 10.60 1.87
CA ALA A 23 -14.44 11.37 1.82
C ALA A 23 -14.24 12.86 2.08
N GLU A 24 -13.24 13.22 2.89
CA GLU A 24 -12.91 14.64 3.17
C GLU A 24 -11.72 15.15 2.35
N ALA A 25 -11.14 14.32 1.47
CA ALA A 25 -9.93 14.63 0.73
C ALA A 25 -8.81 15.17 1.66
N LYS A 26 -8.56 14.47 2.78
CA LYS A 26 -7.56 14.85 3.79
C LYS A 26 -6.53 13.76 4.01
N ILE A 27 -5.35 14.15 4.43
CA ILE A 27 -4.32 13.26 4.96
C ILE A 27 -3.91 13.73 6.35
N TYR A 28 -3.70 12.77 7.24
CA TYR A 28 -3.14 12.99 8.58
C TYR A 28 -1.84 12.22 8.69
N TRP A 29 -0.78 12.89 9.15
CA TRP A 29 0.49 12.25 9.48
C TRP A 29 0.61 12.07 10.97
N THR A 30 0.89 10.85 11.40
CA THR A 30 0.92 10.46 12.81
C THR A 30 2.27 9.89 13.21
N ASN A 31 2.65 10.09 14.48
CA ASN A 31 3.78 9.37 15.09
C ASN A 31 3.38 7.92 15.44
N LYS A 32 4.32 7.15 16.01
CA LYS A 32 4.09 5.74 16.40
C LYS A 32 3.02 5.59 17.49
N GLU A 33 2.82 6.63 18.29
CA GLU A 33 1.77 6.72 19.31
C GLU A 33 0.42 7.17 18.71
N GLY A 34 0.37 7.33 17.38
CA GLY A 34 -0.82 7.74 16.65
C GLY A 34 -1.28 9.17 16.92
N GLN A 35 -0.44 10.00 17.54
CA GLN A 35 -0.67 11.44 17.65
C GLN A 35 -0.51 12.07 16.27
N VAL A 36 -1.48 12.90 15.85
CA VAL A 36 -1.35 13.70 14.62
C VAL A 36 -0.29 14.76 14.84
N LEU A 37 0.65 14.83 13.92
CA LEU A 37 1.73 15.81 13.88
C LEU A 37 1.48 16.89 12.84
N ALA A 38 0.81 16.51 11.75
CA ALA A 38 0.45 17.40 10.67
C ALA A 38 -0.76 16.85 9.92
N HIS A 39 -1.45 17.71 9.20
CA HIS A 39 -2.52 17.33 8.28
C HIS A 39 -2.55 18.28 7.08
N ALA A 40 -3.22 17.83 6.02
CA ALA A 40 -3.39 18.61 4.81
C ALA A 40 -4.63 18.17 4.05
N ARG A 41 -5.12 19.06 3.17
CA ARG A 41 -6.03 18.65 2.10
C ARG A 41 -5.21 18.00 0.99
N THR A 42 -5.80 17.01 0.33
CA THR A 42 -5.14 16.25 -0.73
C THR A 42 -6.03 16.11 -1.93
N ALA A 43 -5.42 16.07 -3.11
CA ALA A 43 -6.07 15.56 -4.31
C ALA A 43 -5.23 14.38 -4.82
N PRO A 44 -5.78 13.15 -4.88
CA PRO A 44 -5.08 12.02 -5.47
C PRO A 44 -4.71 12.27 -6.93
N ILE A 45 -3.46 11.98 -7.31
CA ILE A 45 -2.96 12.16 -8.68
C ILE A 45 -2.91 10.82 -9.40
N MET A 46 -2.14 9.89 -8.86
CA MET A 46 -1.84 8.62 -9.51
C MET A 46 -1.59 7.56 -8.44
N SER A 47 -2.04 6.33 -8.71
CA SER A 47 -1.64 5.16 -7.94
C SER A 47 -0.72 4.28 -8.78
N TRP A 48 0.34 3.77 -8.16
CA TRP A 48 1.22 2.75 -8.73
C TRP A 48 1.12 1.46 -7.93
N ALA A 49 1.10 0.33 -8.63
CA ALA A 49 1.03 -1.00 -8.06
C ALA A 49 2.27 -1.82 -8.40
N ALA A 50 2.98 -2.31 -7.37
CA ALA A 50 4.19 -3.11 -7.57
C ALA A 50 3.94 -4.45 -8.23
N THR A 51 2.76 -5.04 -8.01
CA THR A 51 2.39 -6.38 -8.49
C THR A 51 2.66 -6.52 -9.98
N ASN A 52 2.04 -5.66 -10.77
CA ASN A 52 2.09 -5.69 -12.22
C ASN A 52 2.90 -4.54 -12.81
N LYS A 53 3.65 -3.79 -11.98
CA LYS A 53 4.35 -2.57 -12.37
C LYS A 53 3.44 -1.69 -13.21
N SER A 54 2.30 -1.33 -12.65
CA SER A 54 1.30 -0.53 -13.37
C SER A 54 1.00 0.74 -12.61
N ALA A 55 0.59 1.75 -13.36
CA ALA A 55 0.06 2.98 -12.82
C ALA A 55 -1.33 3.24 -13.37
N ALA A 56 -2.17 3.87 -12.56
CA ALA A 56 -3.47 4.38 -12.97
C ALA A 56 -3.63 5.80 -12.42
N TRP A 57 -4.20 6.68 -13.24
CA TRP A 57 -4.58 8.00 -12.75
C TRP A 57 -5.68 7.86 -11.71
N ALA A 58 -5.61 8.63 -10.64
CA ALA A 58 -6.53 8.43 -9.52
C ALA A 58 -7.99 8.66 -9.91
N PHE A 59 -8.26 9.60 -10.82
CA PHE A 59 -9.63 9.88 -11.27
C PHE A 59 -10.34 8.69 -11.94
N SER A 60 -9.59 7.72 -12.48
CA SER A 60 -10.17 6.54 -13.16
C SER A 60 -10.35 5.33 -12.25
N LEU A 61 -9.90 5.42 -10.99
CA LEU A 61 -10.00 4.32 -10.05
C LEU A 61 -11.35 4.33 -9.34
N GLY A 62 -12.09 3.22 -9.47
CA GLY A 62 -13.42 3.05 -8.88
C GLY A 62 -13.49 3.42 -7.39
N GLN A 63 -12.47 3.08 -6.59
CA GLN A 63 -12.43 3.43 -5.16
C GLN A 63 -12.52 4.93 -4.87
N PHE A 64 -12.00 5.78 -5.77
CA PHE A 64 -12.04 7.23 -5.61
C PHE A 64 -13.32 7.81 -6.20
N ILE A 65 -13.83 7.22 -7.29
CA ILE A 65 -15.13 7.56 -7.89
C ILE A 65 -16.27 7.26 -6.90
N ASP A 66 -16.31 6.05 -6.35
CA ASP A 66 -17.34 5.56 -5.43
C ASP A 66 -17.34 6.35 -4.10
N ALA A 67 -16.17 6.86 -3.70
CA ALA A 67 -16.01 7.68 -2.51
C ALA A 67 -16.15 9.19 -2.80
N GLU A 68 -16.51 9.56 -4.03
CA GLU A 68 -16.68 10.95 -4.50
C GLU A 68 -15.47 11.85 -4.17
N VAL A 69 -14.26 11.28 -4.23
CA VAL A 69 -13.03 12.00 -3.91
C VAL A 69 -12.65 12.89 -5.08
N GLU A 70 -12.45 14.18 -4.81
CA GLU A 70 -11.90 15.10 -5.79
C GLU A 70 -10.47 14.68 -6.16
N CYS A 71 -10.32 14.11 -7.35
CA CYS A 71 -9.05 13.67 -7.88
C CYS A 71 -8.45 14.74 -8.79
N PHE A 72 -7.12 14.78 -8.80
CA PHE A 72 -6.37 15.61 -9.73
C PHE A 72 -6.59 15.12 -11.16
N GLN A 73 -6.86 16.05 -12.07
CA GLN A 73 -7.07 15.78 -13.49
C GLN A 73 -5.78 16.11 -14.24
N PRO A 74 -5.10 15.13 -14.86
CA PRO A 74 -3.88 15.40 -15.62
C PRO A 74 -4.19 16.32 -16.80
N GLN A 75 -3.28 17.24 -17.12
CA GLN A 75 -3.50 18.24 -18.17
C GLN A 75 -3.58 17.61 -19.56
N ASN A 76 -2.85 16.52 -19.74
CA ASN A 76 -2.86 15.73 -20.96
C ASN A 76 -3.64 14.46 -20.69
N ASN A 77 -4.76 14.30 -21.39
CA ASN A 77 -5.66 13.13 -21.36
C ASN A 77 -4.93 11.87 -21.89
N LYS A 78 -3.95 11.38 -21.12
CA LYS A 78 -3.21 10.15 -21.35
C LYS A 78 -4.09 8.96 -20.95
N SER A 79 -3.74 7.77 -21.44
CA SER A 79 -4.40 6.52 -21.03
C SER A 79 -4.60 6.46 -19.52
N GLU A 80 -5.82 6.15 -19.10
CA GLU A 80 -6.23 6.05 -17.69
C GLU A 80 -5.40 5.04 -16.90
N TYR A 81 -4.94 3.99 -17.59
CA TYR A 81 -4.11 2.92 -17.07
C TYR A 81 -2.85 2.73 -17.92
N ILE A 82 -1.73 2.46 -17.24
CA ILE A 82 -0.39 2.33 -17.82
C ILE A 82 0.24 1.05 -17.27
N GLY A 83 0.47 0.06 -18.13
CA GLY A 83 1.15 -1.19 -17.75
C GLY A 83 2.67 -1.12 -17.94
N ASN A 84 3.40 -1.98 -17.24
CA ASN A 84 4.86 -2.14 -17.33
C ASN A 84 5.68 -0.85 -17.08
N ILE A 85 5.22 -0.02 -16.16
CA ILE A 85 5.88 1.21 -15.73
C ILE A 85 6.58 1.00 -14.38
N PRO A 86 7.89 1.30 -14.26
CA PRO A 86 8.59 1.26 -12.98
C PRO A 86 8.10 2.39 -12.05
N GLU A 87 8.29 2.22 -10.74
CA GLU A 87 7.83 3.16 -9.72
C GLU A 87 8.40 4.56 -9.94
N GLU A 88 9.69 4.65 -10.29
CA GLU A 88 10.40 5.92 -10.49
C GLU A 88 9.76 6.73 -11.62
N LEU A 89 9.39 6.05 -12.72
CA LEU A 89 8.73 6.71 -13.85
C LEU A 89 7.30 7.11 -13.51
N ALA A 90 6.57 6.31 -12.73
CA ALA A 90 5.24 6.69 -12.25
C ALA A 90 5.31 7.93 -11.34
N GLN A 91 6.31 8.00 -10.46
CA GLN A 91 6.56 9.16 -9.61
C GLN A 91 6.91 10.40 -10.45
N GLU A 92 7.81 10.27 -11.43
CA GLU A 92 8.17 11.37 -12.34
C GLU A 92 6.95 11.90 -13.11
N MET A 93 6.08 11.01 -13.60
CA MET A 93 4.86 11.39 -14.28
C MET A 93 3.89 12.13 -13.35
N ALA A 94 3.63 11.61 -12.15
CA ALA A 94 2.76 12.26 -11.18
C ALA A 94 3.33 13.62 -10.73
N PHE A 95 4.64 13.70 -10.58
CA PHE A 95 5.35 14.93 -10.21
C PHE A 95 5.28 15.99 -11.32
N ALA A 96 5.44 15.59 -12.58
CA ALA A 96 5.34 16.51 -13.72
C ALA A 96 3.94 17.13 -13.84
N GLU A 97 2.87 16.34 -13.63
CA GLU A 97 1.51 16.87 -13.61
C GLU A 97 1.27 17.82 -12.43
N ALA A 98 1.80 17.49 -11.24
CA ALA A 98 1.73 18.39 -10.07
C ALA A 98 2.46 19.72 -10.33
N GLN A 99 3.64 19.68 -10.97
CA GLN A 99 4.38 20.88 -11.35
C GLN A 99 3.65 21.71 -12.41
N GLY A 100 3.07 21.05 -13.43
CA GLY A 100 2.36 21.72 -14.51
C GLY A 100 1.11 22.47 -14.05
N ALA A 101 0.50 22.04 -12.94
CA ALA A 101 -0.65 22.69 -12.33
C ALA A 101 -0.32 23.58 -11.12
N ASP A 102 0.96 23.93 -10.93
CA ASP A 102 1.43 24.77 -9.82
C ASP A 102 0.97 24.28 -8.43
N VAL A 103 0.96 22.96 -8.23
CA VAL A 103 0.60 22.36 -6.95
C VAL A 103 1.61 22.80 -5.88
N PRO A 104 1.16 23.28 -4.69
CA PRO A 104 2.06 23.77 -3.64
C PRO A 104 3.07 22.71 -3.17
N HIS A 105 2.59 21.47 -3.00
CA HIS A 105 3.41 20.37 -2.51
C HIS A 105 3.00 19.02 -3.11
N PHE A 106 3.99 18.14 -3.28
CA PHE A 106 3.82 16.77 -3.77
C PHE A 106 4.20 15.78 -2.67
N TYR A 107 3.40 14.73 -2.50
CA TYR A 107 3.67 13.68 -1.51
C TYR A 107 3.41 12.29 -2.07
N ALA A 108 4.33 11.37 -1.81
CA ALA A 108 4.19 9.96 -2.15
C ALA A 108 3.85 9.17 -0.88
N ALA A 109 2.58 8.77 -0.76
CA ALA A 109 2.09 7.97 0.35
C ALA A 109 2.29 6.48 0.03
N ALA A 110 3.11 5.80 0.82
CA ALA A 110 3.23 4.34 0.73
C ALA A 110 1.92 3.69 1.24
N ASN A 111 1.35 2.82 0.42
CA ASN A 111 0.19 2.00 0.76
C ASN A 111 0.57 0.52 0.59
N GLY A 112 1.45 0.07 1.48
CA GLY A 112 2.00 -1.27 1.44
C GLY A 112 2.94 -1.50 0.26
N ALA A 113 2.57 -2.42 -0.65
CA ALA A 113 3.30 -2.68 -1.90
C ALA A 113 3.02 -1.62 -3.00
N ASN A 114 2.11 -0.69 -2.75
CA ASN A 114 1.66 0.28 -3.73
C ASN A 114 2.05 1.69 -3.29
N MET A 115 2.08 2.61 -4.24
CA MET A 115 2.30 4.02 -3.99
C MET A 115 1.07 4.81 -4.41
N LEU A 116 0.70 5.81 -3.61
CA LEU A 116 -0.30 6.81 -3.96
C LEU A 116 0.37 8.18 -3.98
N TYR A 117 0.40 8.80 -5.16
CA TYR A 117 0.95 10.13 -5.36
C TYR A 117 -0.17 11.16 -5.17
N LEU A 118 0.08 12.15 -4.31
CA LEU A 118 -0.90 13.12 -3.86
C LEU A 118 -0.40 14.54 -4.12
N ALA A 119 -1.30 15.37 -4.64
CA ALA A 119 -1.20 16.82 -4.54
C ALA A 119 -1.59 17.21 -3.12
N ILE A 120 -0.80 18.06 -2.47
CA ILE A 120 -1.00 18.48 -1.09
C ILE A 120 -1.28 19.99 -1.06
N TYR A 121 -2.38 20.34 -0.41
CA TYR A 121 -2.87 21.70 -0.21
C TYR A 121 -3.09 21.96 1.28
N ASP A 122 -3.03 23.23 1.70
CA ASP A 122 -3.37 23.65 3.06
C ASP A 122 -2.61 22.86 4.15
N TYR A 123 -1.33 22.56 3.93
CA TYR A 123 -0.49 21.83 4.89
C TYR A 123 -0.37 22.60 6.21
N LYS A 124 -0.66 21.92 7.33
CA LYS A 124 -0.57 22.47 8.69
C LYS A 124 0.16 21.52 9.63
N GLU A 125 1.15 22.06 10.34
CA GLU A 125 1.87 21.39 11.44
C GLU A 125 1.17 21.67 12.76
N GLU A 126 0.05 21.00 13.00
CA GLU A 126 -0.66 21.12 14.27
C GLU A 126 -1.06 19.75 14.81
N SER A 127 -1.03 19.63 16.14
CA SER A 127 -1.46 18.40 16.78
C SER A 127 -2.98 18.38 16.89
N LEU A 128 -3.59 17.34 16.35
CA LEU A 128 -5.02 17.07 16.43
C LEU A 128 -5.26 15.84 17.28
N VAL A 129 -6.28 15.93 18.15
CA VAL A 129 -6.81 14.76 18.84
C VAL A 129 -7.74 14.04 17.88
N LEU A 130 -7.37 12.83 17.47
CA LEU A 130 -8.21 11.99 16.63
C LEU A 130 -9.49 11.61 17.36
N THR A 131 -10.62 11.75 16.68
CA THR A 131 -11.93 11.34 17.18
C THR A 131 -12.07 9.82 17.18
N ALA A 132 -13.06 9.28 17.87
CA ALA A 132 -13.37 7.85 17.80
C ALA A 132 -13.64 7.37 16.36
N ALA A 133 -14.28 8.21 15.53
CA ALA A 133 -14.53 7.92 14.13
C ALA A 133 -13.23 7.84 13.31
N ASP A 134 -12.23 8.68 13.60
CA ASP A 134 -10.92 8.62 12.96
C ASP A 134 -10.19 7.31 13.27
N TRP A 135 -10.22 6.89 14.53
CA TRP A 135 -9.62 5.62 14.95
C TRP A 135 -10.32 4.43 14.31
N GLN A 136 -11.65 4.46 14.23
CA GLN A 136 -12.43 3.44 13.53
C GLN A 136 -12.06 3.39 12.04
N ARG A 137 -11.91 4.53 11.37
CA ARG A 137 -11.43 4.61 9.98
C ARG A 137 -10.04 4.02 9.81
N LYS A 138 -9.08 4.34 10.70
CA LYS A 138 -7.73 3.76 10.68
C LYS A 138 -7.77 2.23 10.77
N ARG A 139 -8.57 1.67 11.68
CA ARG A 139 -8.76 0.22 11.82
C ARG A 139 -9.38 -0.40 10.55
N ARG A 140 -10.45 0.18 10.03
CA ARG A 140 -11.07 -0.26 8.76
C ARG A 140 -10.09 -0.22 7.60
N SER A 141 -9.25 0.81 7.51
CA SER A 141 -8.22 0.94 6.48
C SER A 141 -7.16 -0.17 6.58
N SER A 142 -6.65 -0.46 7.78
CA SER A 142 -5.69 -1.57 7.99
C SER A 142 -6.30 -2.92 7.62
N ILE A 143 -7.57 -3.16 8.00
CA ILE A 143 -8.30 -4.39 7.65
C ILE A 143 -8.52 -4.49 6.13
N GLY A 144 -8.96 -3.40 5.50
CA GLY A 144 -9.19 -3.34 4.06
C GLY A 144 -7.92 -3.58 3.25
N TYR A 145 -6.79 -2.99 3.67
CA TYR A 145 -5.49 -3.22 3.05
C TYR A 145 -5.08 -4.71 3.12
N ASN A 146 -5.20 -5.34 4.30
CA ASN A 146 -4.88 -6.76 4.46
C ASN A 146 -5.76 -7.66 3.59
N LEU A 147 -7.05 -7.35 3.49
CA LEU A 147 -7.98 -8.03 2.59
C LEU A 147 -7.56 -7.88 1.12
N GLN A 148 -7.23 -6.65 0.68
CA GLN A 148 -6.82 -6.38 -0.69
C GLN A 148 -5.56 -7.17 -1.05
N MET A 149 -4.55 -7.19 -0.16
CA MET A 149 -3.32 -7.96 -0.37
C MET A 149 -3.61 -9.45 -0.52
N LEU A 150 -4.47 -10.01 0.34
CA LEU A 150 -4.88 -11.41 0.25
C LEU A 150 -5.58 -11.73 -1.07
N MET A 151 -6.51 -10.89 -1.53
CA MET A 151 -7.21 -11.10 -2.81
C MET A 151 -6.26 -11.00 -4.00
N ASN A 152 -5.36 -10.02 -4.01
CA ASN A 152 -4.34 -9.88 -5.05
C ASN A 152 -3.45 -11.12 -5.13
N MET A 153 -3.02 -11.66 -3.99
CA MET A 153 -2.21 -12.88 -3.95
C MET A 153 -2.96 -14.10 -4.49
N VAL A 154 -4.24 -14.26 -4.14
CA VAL A 154 -5.09 -15.34 -4.69
C VAL A 154 -5.19 -15.23 -6.22
N GLU A 155 -5.44 -14.04 -6.76
CA GLU A 155 -5.49 -13.83 -8.21
C GLU A 155 -4.15 -14.19 -8.88
N ILE A 156 -3.03 -13.71 -8.33
CA ILE A 156 -1.70 -13.93 -8.92
C ILE A 156 -1.33 -15.42 -8.90
N LEU A 157 -1.61 -16.12 -7.80
CA LEU A 157 -1.24 -17.52 -7.62
C LEU A 157 -2.12 -18.49 -8.41
N GLU A 158 -3.44 -18.31 -8.39
CA GLU A 158 -4.38 -19.27 -8.95
C GLU A 158 -4.79 -18.96 -10.39
N ILE A 159 -4.94 -17.68 -10.74
CA ILE A 159 -5.42 -17.28 -12.07
C ILE A 159 -4.23 -17.04 -12.99
N ARG A 160 -3.28 -16.22 -12.54
CA ARG A 160 -2.16 -15.78 -13.38
C ARG A 160 -0.95 -16.72 -13.36
N ASN A 161 -0.85 -17.60 -12.37
CA ASN A 161 0.28 -18.51 -12.15
C ASN A 161 1.65 -17.80 -12.13
N ARG A 162 1.71 -16.58 -11.56
CA ARG A 162 2.91 -15.71 -11.53
C ARG A 162 3.62 -15.77 -10.18
N TYR A 163 4.32 -16.87 -9.91
CA TYR A 163 4.91 -17.16 -8.59
C TYR A 163 5.96 -16.15 -8.12
N LYS A 164 6.80 -15.66 -9.03
CA LYS A 164 7.80 -14.63 -8.73
C LYS A 164 7.17 -13.35 -8.18
N GLU A 165 6.06 -12.96 -8.80
CA GLU A 165 5.29 -11.79 -8.40
C GLU A 165 4.61 -12.02 -7.05
N ALA A 166 4.01 -13.20 -6.85
CA ALA A 166 3.38 -13.56 -5.58
C ALA A 166 4.38 -13.57 -4.41
N TYR A 167 5.58 -14.11 -4.62
CA TYR A 167 6.64 -14.11 -3.60
C TYR A 167 7.06 -12.68 -3.23
N GLY A 168 7.34 -11.84 -4.23
CA GLY A 168 7.71 -10.45 -3.99
C GLY A 168 6.61 -9.69 -3.23
N LEU A 169 5.35 -9.95 -3.57
CA LEU A 169 4.20 -9.34 -2.88
C LEU A 169 4.05 -9.85 -1.44
N LEU A 170 4.22 -11.16 -1.20
CA LEU A 170 4.22 -11.76 0.13
C LEU A 170 5.32 -11.17 1.02
N TRP A 171 6.52 -11.00 0.46
CA TRP A 171 7.64 -10.38 1.17
C TRP A 171 7.37 -8.92 1.52
N GLN A 172 6.79 -8.13 0.60
CA GLN A 172 6.37 -6.76 0.94
C GLN A 172 5.26 -6.75 1.98
N PHE A 173 4.37 -7.76 1.95
CA PHE A 173 3.29 -7.86 2.90
C PHE A 173 3.76 -8.12 4.32
N THR A 174 4.84 -8.89 4.53
CA THR A 174 5.43 -9.07 5.87
C THR A 174 5.86 -7.75 6.48
N GLN A 175 6.57 -6.91 5.71
CA GLN A 175 7.01 -5.59 6.15
C GLN A 175 5.82 -4.69 6.52
N SER A 176 4.75 -4.75 5.74
CA SER A 176 3.52 -4.01 6.05
C SER A 176 2.85 -4.48 7.34
N LEU A 177 2.75 -5.80 7.54
CA LEU A 177 2.17 -6.38 8.76
C LEU A 177 3.02 -6.07 9.99
N ASP A 178 4.35 -6.13 9.88
CA ASP A 178 5.28 -5.75 10.96
C ASP A 178 5.10 -4.28 11.35
N ASN A 179 4.91 -3.39 10.38
CA ASN A 179 4.58 -2.00 10.63
C ASN A 179 3.22 -1.83 11.30
N GLN A 180 2.18 -2.53 10.83
CA GLN A 180 0.83 -2.49 11.46
C GLN A 180 0.88 -2.93 12.92
N LEU A 181 1.64 -3.97 13.25
CA LEU A 181 1.81 -4.44 14.63
C LEU A 181 2.43 -3.39 15.55
N GLN A 182 3.11 -2.38 15.02
CA GLN A 182 3.65 -1.27 15.80
C GLN A 182 2.66 -0.13 16.03
N GLN A 183 1.56 -0.07 15.28
CA GLN A 183 0.60 1.03 15.32
C GLN A 183 -0.31 0.95 16.55
N LYS A 184 -0.50 2.09 17.23
CA LYS A 184 -1.34 2.20 18.43
C LYS A 184 -2.76 1.65 18.25
N HIS A 185 -3.42 1.99 17.14
CA HIS A 185 -4.81 1.57 16.90
C HIS A 185 -4.98 0.06 16.68
N ILE A 186 -3.88 -0.64 16.36
CA ILE A 186 -3.81 -2.10 16.33
C ILE A 186 -3.53 -2.63 17.74
N LYS A 187 -2.51 -2.10 18.42
CA LYS A 187 -2.12 -2.53 19.79
C LYS A 187 -3.23 -2.43 20.83
N GLU A 188 -4.07 -1.40 20.72
CA GLU A 188 -5.18 -1.15 21.66
C GLU A 188 -6.44 -1.96 21.35
N GLU A 189 -6.50 -2.64 20.20
CA GLU A 189 -7.65 -3.45 19.79
C GLU A 189 -7.27 -4.93 19.80
N LEU A 190 -7.47 -5.59 20.94
CA LEU A 190 -6.96 -6.95 21.21
C LEU A 190 -7.32 -7.95 20.11
N VAL A 191 -8.57 -7.91 19.62
CA VAL A 191 -9.04 -8.80 18.55
C VAL A 191 -8.27 -8.54 17.27
N LEU A 192 -8.07 -7.27 16.90
CA LEU A 192 -7.36 -6.92 15.67
C LEU A 192 -5.87 -7.24 15.78
N LEU A 193 -5.25 -6.96 16.93
CA LEU A 193 -3.86 -7.31 17.21
C LEU A 193 -3.60 -8.81 17.00
N GLU A 194 -4.43 -9.66 17.62
CA GLU A 194 -4.29 -11.11 17.52
C GLU A 194 -4.43 -11.59 16.06
N GLU A 195 -5.35 -10.99 15.31
CA GLU A 195 -5.58 -11.36 13.91
C GLU A 195 -4.46 -10.91 12.97
N VAL A 196 -3.88 -9.72 13.17
CA VAL A 196 -2.68 -9.27 12.43
C VAL A 196 -1.50 -10.20 12.75
N GLN A 197 -1.30 -10.60 14.02
CA GLN A 197 -0.24 -11.53 14.39
C GLN A 197 -0.39 -12.90 13.72
N LYS A 198 -1.60 -13.49 13.77
CA LYS A 198 -1.90 -14.76 13.08
C LYS A 198 -1.65 -14.67 11.59
N LEU A 199 -2.05 -13.56 10.97
CA LEU A 199 -1.82 -13.34 9.54
C LEU A 199 -0.32 -13.24 9.24
N ARG A 200 0.43 -12.49 10.04
CA ARG A 200 1.90 -12.35 9.90
C ARG A 200 2.60 -13.71 9.96
N THR A 201 2.25 -14.56 10.93
CA THR A 201 2.78 -15.94 11.04
C THR A 201 2.37 -16.80 9.84
N SER A 202 1.15 -16.63 9.34
CA SER A 202 0.69 -17.38 8.16
C SER A 202 1.46 -16.99 6.90
N VAL A 203 1.76 -15.70 6.72
CA VAL A 203 2.55 -15.20 5.60
C VAL A 203 3.98 -15.74 5.63
N ASP A 204 4.63 -15.83 6.79
CA ASP A 204 5.95 -16.48 6.90
C ASP A 204 5.89 -17.93 6.43
N ARG A 205 4.89 -18.68 6.88
CA ARG A 205 4.71 -20.07 6.46
C ARG A 205 4.44 -20.18 4.95
N TRP A 206 3.71 -19.25 4.37
CA TRP A 206 3.48 -19.23 2.92
C TRP A 206 4.76 -18.90 2.14
N LEU A 207 5.62 -18.02 2.65
CA LEU A 207 6.94 -17.74 2.09
C LEU A 207 7.86 -18.97 2.14
N GLU A 208 7.78 -19.78 3.20
CA GLU A 208 8.52 -21.05 3.30
C GLU A 208 8.04 -22.08 2.26
N ILE A 209 6.73 -22.13 2.00
CA ILE A 209 6.13 -23.06 1.01
C ILE A 209 6.36 -22.56 -0.43
N LEU A 210 6.46 -21.25 -0.63
CA LEU A 210 6.77 -20.60 -1.90
C LEU A 210 8.18 -19.98 -1.89
N PRO A 211 9.26 -20.76 -1.63
CA PRO A 211 10.57 -20.18 -1.35
C PRO A 211 11.14 -19.38 -2.54
N PRO A 212 11.96 -18.35 -2.26
CA PRO A 212 12.77 -17.75 -3.31
C PRO A 212 13.83 -18.76 -3.79
N GLU A 213 14.33 -18.60 -5.01
CA GLU A 213 15.50 -19.35 -5.47
C GLU A 213 16.73 -18.90 -4.66
N VAL A 214 17.36 -19.83 -3.94
CA VAL A 214 18.69 -19.61 -3.35
C VAL A 214 19.70 -20.02 -4.41
N GLU A 215 20.46 -19.07 -4.96
CA GLU A 215 21.68 -19.43 -5.71
C GLU A 215 22.66 -20.06 -4.71
N GLU A 216 23.11 -21.29 -4.97
CA GLU A 216 24.42 -21.70 -4.47
C GLU A 216 25.45 -20.76 -5.12
N GLU A 217 26.22 -20.04 -4.30
CA GLU A 217 27.23 -19.08 -4.73
C GLU A 217 28.07 -19.63 -5.89
N GLN A 218 27.87 -19.09 -7.10
CA GLN A 218 28.89 -19.10 -8.14
C GLN A 218 29.35 -17.68 -8.42
N LYS A 219 30.57 -17.41 -7.95
CA LYS A 219 31.34 -16.21 -8.19
C LYS A 219 31.29 -15.81 -9.67
N HIS A 220 30.86 -14.57 -9.88
CA HIS A 220 30.98 -13.76 -11.10
C HIS A 220 30.15 -14.19 -12.32
N SER A 221 29.01 -13.53 -12.55
CA SER A 221 28.70 -12.91 -13.86
C SER A 221 27.43 -12.06 -13.77
N PHE A 222 27.44 -10.87 -14.38
CA PHE A 222 26.52 -9.75 -14.19
C PHE A 222 25.12 -9.88 -14.83
N PHE A 223 24.75 -11.06 -15.38
CA PHE A 223 23.38 -11.35 -15.81
C PHE A 223 23.13 -12.86 -15.68
N SER A 224 22.71 -13.34 -14.51
CA SER A 224 22.15 -14.70 -14.37
C SER A 224 20.64 -14.65 -14.66
N MET A 225 20.21 -15.28 -15.77
CA MET A 225 18.79 -15.61 -15.94
C MET A 225 18.47 -16.79 -15.02
N ALA A 226 18.02 -16.47 -13.80
CA ALA A 226 17.57 -17.43 -12.81
C ALA A 226 16.37 -18.26 -13.33
N ARG A 227 16.39 -19.58 -13.13
CA ARG A 227 15.31 -20.49 -13.55
C ARG A 227 14.44 -20.80 -12.33
N TRP A 228 13.28 -20.17 -12.27
CA TRP A 228 12.27 -20.42 -11.24
C TRP A 228 11.87 -21.89 -11.17
N LYS A 229 12.10 -22.54 -10.02
CA LYS A 229 11.47 -23.82 -9.69
C LYS A 229 10.01 -23.53 -9.37
N VAL A 230 9.11 -23.92 -10.27
CA VAL A 230 7.66 -23.84 -10.03
C VAL A 230 7.36 -24.75 -8.82
N PRO A 231 6.77 -24.23 -7.73
CA PRO A 231 6.39 -25.06 -6.59
C PRO A 231 5.47 -26.20 -7.05
N ASP A 232 5.52 -27.36 -6.38
CA ASP A 232 4.60 -28.44 -6.71
C ASP A 232 3.14 -27.93 -6.69
N ARG A 233 2.32 -28.44 -7.60
CA ARG A 233 0.93 -27.98 -7.79
C ARG A 233 0.14 -28.04 -6.48
N THR A 234 0.36 -29.09 -5.69
CA THR A 234 -0.26 -29.31 -4.38
C THR A 234 0.03 -28.16 -3.41
N ALA A 235 1.30 -27.74 -3.31
CA ALA A 235 1.71 -26.63 -2.44
C ALA A 235 1.08 -25.29 -2.85
N ARG A 236 0.89 -25.07 -4.16
CA ARG A 236 0.23 -23.86 -4.68
C ARG A 236 -1.25 -23.82 -4.35
N GLU A 237 -1.94 -24.94 -4.56
CA GLU A 237 -3.36 -25.07 -4.26
C GLU A 237 -3.63 -24.94 -2.75
N GLU A 238 -2.75 -25.50 -1.90
CA GLU A 238 -2.82 -25.32 -0.45
C GLU A 238 -2.65 -23.86 -0.02
N VAL A 239 -1.60 -23.18 -0.48
CA VAL A 239 -1.39 -21.75 -0.15
C VAL A 239 -2.55 -20.89 -0.64
N GLY A 240 -3.04 -21.11 -1.87
CA GLY A 240 -4.22 -20.41 -2.40
C GLY A 240 -5.47 -20.63 -1.56
N ALA A 241 -5.73 -21.87 -1.13
CA ALA A 241 -6.87 -22.20 -0.26
C ALA A 241 -6.77 -21.52 1.11
N PHE A 242 -5.59 -21.52 1.74
CA PHE A 242 -5.37 -20.81 3.01
C PHE A 242 -5.54 -19.31 2.87
N MET A 243 -5.04 -18.70 1.80
CA MET A 243 -5.22 -17.28 1.51
C MET A 243 -6.69 -16.91 1.32
N LYS A 244 -7.48 -17.73 0.61
CA LYS A 244 -8.93 -17.53 0.48
C LYS A 244 -9.64 -17.58 1.82
N GLN A 245 -9.30 -18.54 2.69
CA GLN A 245 -9.87 -18.60 4.04
C GLN A 245 -9.52 -17.36 4.86
N ALA A 246 -8.28 -16.90 4.78
CA ALA A 246 -7.87 -15.64 5.39
C ALA A 246 -8.67 -14.46 4.80
N ALA A 247 -8.74 -14.30 3.48
CA ALA A 247 -9.50 -13.23 2.84
C ALA A 247 -10.97 -13.21 3.29
N SER A 248 -11.62 -14.38 3.36
CA SER A 248 -12.99 -14.50 3.86
C SER A 248 -13.14 -14.03 5.33
N LYS A 249 -12.18 -14.38 6.18
CA LYS A 249 -12.15 -13.92 7.58
C LYS A 249 -11.96 -12.40 7.68
N TRP A 250 -10.98 -11.85 6.95
CA TRP A 250 -10.70 -10.41 6.92
C TRP A 250 -11.86 -9.61 6.32
N GLY A 251 -12.57 -10.15 5.33
CA GLY A 251 -13.82 -9.58 4.81
C GLY A 251 -14.96 -9.55 5.84
N ARG A 252 -15.04 -10.53 6.75
CA ARG A 252 -16.00 -10.48 7.87
C ARG A 252 -15.60 -9.45 8.93
N LEU A 253 -14.31 -9.38 9.28
CA LEU A 253 -13.80 -8.34 10.17
C LEU A 253 -14.12 -6.94 9.62
N LEU A 254 -13.92 -6.69 8.33
CA LEU A 254 -14.19 -5.39 7.71
C LEU A 254 -15.67 -4.97 7.81
N LYS A 255 -16.60 -5.93 7.89
CA LYS A 255 -18.04 -5.65 8.08
C LYS A 255 -18.41 -5.35 9.54
N GLN A 256 -17.56 -5.72 10.49
CA GLN A 256 -17.81 -5.51 11.92
C GLN A 256 -17.29 -4.16 12.42
N TYR A 257 -16.18 -3.69 11.83
CA TYR A 257 -15.64 -2.35 12.05
C TYR A 257 -16.35 -1.31 11.21
#